data_AF-A0AAE9YJ62-F1
#
_entry.id   AF-A0AAE9YJ62-F1
#
_cell.length_a   1.000
_cell.length_b   1.000
_cell.length_c   1.000
_cell.angle_alpha   90.00
_cell.angle_beta   90.00
_cell.angle_gamma   90.00
#
_symmetry.space_group_name_H-M   'P 1'
#
loop_
_entity.id
_entity.type
_entity.pdbx_description
1 polymer ?
#
loop_
_entity_poly.entity_id
_entity_poly.type
_entity_poly.pdbx_seq_one_letter_code
_entity_poly.pdbx_strand_id
1 'polypeptide(L)'
;MRIVLLSFFILILFAIAFIFATQNNQIVDLNYLIAVAQPTVAQMVSLFTGIGFFLGLLTALLWKFVSALGGKKSSSQDIKVS
;
A
#
# COMPACT_ATOMS: atom_id res chain seq x y z
N MET A 1 8.63 -0.19 -21.16
CA MET A 1 8.29 -1.62 -21.38
C MET A 1 8.65 -2.51 -20.20
N ARG A 2 9.92 -2.57 -19.76
CA ARG A 2 10.34 -3.46 -18.63
C ARG A 2 9.53 -3.29 -17.33
N ILE A 3 9.36 -2.06 -16.84
CA ILE A 3 8.61 -1.79 -15.59
C ILE A 3 7.13 -2.14 -15.74
N VAL A 4 6.51 -1.76 -16.85
CA VAL A 4 5.09 -2.05 -17.12
C VAL A 4 4.83 -3.56 -17.17
N LEU A 5 5.71 -4.31 -17.85
CA LEU A 5 5.61 -5.77 -17.94
C LEU A 5 5.80 -6.42 -16.56
N LEU A 6 6.75 -5.94 -15.76
CA LEU A 6 6.97 -6.41 -14.39
C LEU A 6 5.76 -6.14 -13.50
N SER A 7 5.21 -4.92 -13.56
CA SER A 7 4.01 -4.55 -12.81
C SER A 7 2.81 -5.40 -13.20
N PHE A 8 2.60 -5.64 -14.50
CA PHE A 8 1.54 -6.52 -14.98
C PHE A 8 1.71 -7.95 -14.47
N PHE A 9 2.93 -8.48 -14.53
CA PHE A 9 3.27 -9.81 -14.00
C PHE A 9 3.01 -9.91 -12.48
N ILE A 10 3.40 -8.89 -11.71
CA ILE A 10 3.14 -8.81 -10.26
C ILE A 10 1.63 -8.79 -9.99
N LEU A 11 0.83 -8.06 -10.78
CA LEU A 11 -0.62 -8.04 -10.62
C LEU A 11 -1.26 -9.40 -10.89
N ILE A 12 -0.76 -10.15 -11.87
CA ILE A 12 -1.20 -11.54 -12.11
C ILE A 12 -0.88 -12.42 -10.91
N LEU A 13 0.36 -12.37 -10.40
CA LEU A 13 0.74 -13.16 -9.22
C LEU A 13 -0.08 -12.78 -7.99
N PHE A 14 -0.35 -11.49 -7.80
CA PHE A 14 -1.21 -10.99 -6.73
C PHE A 14 -2.63 -11.54 -6.84
N ALA A 15 -3.22 -11.52 -8.04
CA ALA A 15 -4.55 -12.08 -8.27
C ALA A 15 -4.61 -13.58 -7.97
N ILE A 16 -3.60 -14.34 -8.43
CA ILE A 16 -3.48 -15.77 -8.15
C ILE A 16 -3.40 -16.01 -6.64
N ALA A 17 -2.52 -15.30 -5.94
CA ALA A 17 -2.38 -15.41 -4.49
C ALA A 17 -3.69 -15.09 -3.75
N PHE A 18 -4.44 -14.08 -4.21
CA PHE A 18 -5.71 -13.69 -3.62
C PHE A 18 -6.79 -14.75 -3.80
N ILE A 19 -6.86 -15.39 -4.98
CA ILE A 19 -7.76 -16.51 -5.23
C ILE A 19 -7.43 -17.68 -4.30
N PHE A 20 -6.16 -18.06 -4.21
CA PHE A 20 -5.72 -19.13 -3.30
C PHE A 20 -6.04 -18.83 -1.84
N ALA A 21 -5.80 -17.59 -1.40
CA ALA A 21 -6.11 -17.17 -0.04
C ALA A 21 -7.62 -17.19 0.26
N THR A 22 -8.46 -16.78 -0.70
CA THR A 22 -9.92 -16.71 -0.53
C THR A 22 -10.55 -18.10 -0.44
N GLN A 23 -10.01 -19.07 -1.18
CA GLN A 23 -10.48 -20.46 -1.15
C GLN A 23 -9.93 -21.27 0.02
N ASN A 24 -9.08 -20.65 0.84
CA ASN A 24 -8.42 -21.31 1.94
C ASN A 24 -9.24 -21.16 3.24
N ASN A 25 -9.94 -22.23 3.61
CA ASN A 25 -10.71 -22.33 4.86
C ASN A 25 -9.85 -22.63 6.10
N GLN A 26 -8.52 -22.67 5.98
CA GLN A 26 -7.64 -22.89 7.12
C GLN A 26 -7.76 -21.71 8.08
N ILE A 27 -8.01 -22.05 9.33
CA ILE A 27 -7.98 -21.14 10.46
C ILE A 27 -6.53 -21.02 10.92
N VAL A 28 -6.09 -19.79 11.22
CA VAL A 28 -4.74 -19.52 11.72
C VAL A 28 -4.85 -18.79 13.05
N ASP A 29 -4.13 -19.30 14.05
CA ASP A 29 -4.06 -18.65 15.36
C ASP A 29 -3.20 -17.38 15.27
N LEU A 30 -3.83 -16.24 15.53
CA LEU A 30 -3.18 -14.94 15.60
C LEU A 30 -3.17 -14.46 17.04
N ASN A 31 -1.99 -14.53 17.67
CA ASN A 31 -1.75 -13.96 18.99
C ASN A 31 -1.46 -12.47 18.84
N TYR A 32 -2.47 -11.63 19.06
CA TYR A 32 -2.27 -10.21 19.26
C TYR A 32 -1.74 -9.94 20.67
N LEU A 33 -1.22 -8.74 20.90
CA LEU A 33 -0.67 -8.31 22.19
C LEU A 33 -1.64 -8.46 23.37
N ILE A 34 -2.95 -8.45 23.11
CA ILE A 34 -4.01 -8.40 24.15
C ILE A 34 -5.05 -9.53 23.97
N ALA A 35 -5.06 -10.23 22.82
CA ALA A 35 -6.06 -11.26 22.54
C ALA A 35 -5.57 -12.28 21.50
N VAL A 36 -6.09 -13.50 21.56
CA VAL A 36 -5.92 -14.50 20.51
C VAL A 36 -7.13 -14.45 19.61
N ALA A 37 -6.91 -14.31 18.30
CA ALA A 37 -7.95 -14.43 17.29
C ALA A 37 -7.68 -15.64 16.41
N GLN A 38 -8.73 -16.19 15.83
CA GLN A 38 -8.66 -17.35 14.94
C GLN A 38 -9.25 -17.00 13.57
N PRO A 39 -8.68 -16.01 12.85
CA PRO A 39 -9.17 -15.67 11.53
C PRO A 39 -8.84 -16.78 10.51
N THR A 40 -9.67 -16.88 9.47
CA THR A 40 -9.32 -17.63 8.26
C THR A 40 -8.20 -16.91 7.50
N VAL A 41 -7.50 -17.65 6.64
CA VAL A 41 -6.50 -17.06 5.73
C VAL A 41 -7.11 -15.91 4.90
N ALA A 42 -8.34 -16.08 4.40
CA ALA A 42 -9.06 -15.04 3.66
C ALA A 42 -9.30 -13.76 4.49
N GLN A 43 -9.67 -13.92 5.77
CA GLN A 43 -9.86 -12.79 6.69
C GLN A 43 -8.55 -12.05 6.93
N MET A 44 -7.43 -12.76 7.09
CA MET A 44 -6.12 -12.12 7.27
C MET A 44 -5.68 -11.35 6.02
N VAL A 45 -5.78 -11.98 4.84
CA VAL A 45 -5.36 -11.35 3.58
C VAL A 45 -6.20 -10.10 3.30
N SER A 46 -7.51 -10.14 3.54
CA SER A 46 -8.37 -8.96 3.39
C SER A 46 -8.04 -7.86 4.39
N LEU A 47 -7.84 -8.19 5.67
CA LEU A 47 -7.45 -7.23 6.70
C LEU A 47 -6.12 -6.55 6.38
N PHE A 48 -5.07 -7.32 6.08
CA PHE A 48 -3.76 -6.75 5.78
C PHE A 48 -3.74 -5.95 4.48
N THR A 49 -4.49 -6.37 3.46
CA THR A 49 -4.63 -5.60 2.22
C THR A 49 -5.35 -4.27 2.48
N GLY A 50 -6.46 -4.31 3.21
CA GLY A 50 -7.23 -3.11 3.56
C GLY A 50 -6.42 -2.12 4.41
N ILE A 51 -5.74 -2.61 5.46
CA ILE A 51 -4.87 -1.80 6.31
C ILE A 51 -3.70 -1.23 5.50
N GLY A 52 -3.04 -2.06 4.69
CA GLY A 52 -1.92 -1.62 3.85
C GLY A 52 -2.32 -0.51 2.88
N PHE A 53 -3.46 -0.66 2.21
CA PHE A 53 -4.00 0.37 1.32
C PHE A 53 -4.37 1.65 2.07
N PHE A 54 -5.05 1.53 3.22
CA PHE A 54 -5.42 2.66 4.05
C PHE A 54 -4.20 3.44 4.55
N LEU A 55 -3.17 2.75 5.07
CA LEU A 55 -1.93 3.37 5.52
C LEU A 55 -1.16 4.02 4.36
N GLY A 56 -1.14 3.38 3.19
CA GLY A 56 -0.53 3.95 1.99
C GLY A 56 -1.22 5.24 1.55
N LEU A 57 -2.56 5.24 1.51
CA LEU A 57 -3.36 6.42 1.20
C LEU A 57 -3.16 7.52 2.25
N LEU A 58 -3.22 7.19 3.54
CA LEU A 58 -3.01 8.13 4.63
C LEU A 58 -1.62 8.78 4.52
N THR A 59 -0.59 7.99 4.26
CA THR A 59 0.79 8.48 4.08
C THR A 59 0.89 9.43 2.90
N ALA A 60 0.28 9.11 1.76
CA ALA A 60 0.28 9.98 0.59
C ALA A 60 -0.45 11.31 0.84
N LEU A 61 -1.58 11.26 1.55
CA LEU A 61 -2.33 12.46 1.94
C LEU A 61 -1.55 13.33 2.93
N LEU A 62 -0.93 12.73 3.95
CA LEU A 62 -0.07 13.44 4.89
C LEU A 62 1.14 14.07 4.18
N TRP A 63 1.78 13.34 3.26
CA TRP A 63 2.88 13.87 2.47
C TRP A 63 2.45 15.08 1.64
N LYS A 64 1.30 15.00 0.97
CA LYS A 64 0.73 16.11 0.20
C LYS A 64 0.40 17.32 1.08
N PHE A 65 -0.10 17.08 2.29
CA PHE A 65 -0.42 18.14 3.24
C PHE A 65 0.85 18.84 3.74
N VAL A 66 1.87 18.07 4.14
CA VAL A 66 3.17 18.60 4.58
C VAL A 66 3.87 19.34 3.44
N SER A 67 3.85 18.81 2.21
CA SER A 67 4.47 19.48 1.07
C SER A 67 3.74 20.75 0.63
N ALA A 68 2.43 20.86 0.88
CA ALA A 68 1.67 22.09 0.67
C ALA A 68 1.99 23.19 1.71
N LEU A 69 2.33 22.79 2.94
CA LEU A 69 2.73 23.71 4.02
C LEU A 69 4.20 24.16 3.90
N GLY A 70 5.06 23.32 3.32
CA GLY A 70 6.43 23.68 2.96
C GLY A 70 6.43 24.70 1.83
N GLY A 71 6.45 25.98 2.17
CA GLY A 71 6.35 27.10 1.22
C GLY A 71 7.23 26.93 -0.03
N LYS A 72 6.67 27.31 -1.19
CA LYS A 72 7.36 27.33 -2.50
C LYS A 72 8.77 27.91 -2.31
N LYS A 73 9.82 27.10 -2.47
CA LYS A 73 11.14 27.65 -2.78
C LYS A 73 11.00 28.33 -4.14
N SER A 74 10.86 29.65 -4.11
CA SER A 74 10.91 30.52 -5.27
C SER A 74 12.16 30.18 -6.07
N SER A 75 11.97 29.50 -7.20
CA SER A 75 13.01 29.31 -8.19
C SER A 75 13.20 30.65 -8.88
N SER A 76 14.03 31.53 -8.30
CA SER A 76 14.61 32.67 -9.02
C SER A 76 15.47 32.12 -10.15
N GLN A 77 14.83 31.91 -11.30
CA GLN A 77 15.48 31.68 -12.58
C GLN A 77 15.16 32.83 -13.54
N ASP A 78 15.12 34.04 -12.99
CA ASP A 78 15.35 35.28 -13.73
C ASP A 78 16.72 35.79 -13.30
N ILE A 79 17.47 36.40 -14.23
CA ILE A 79 18.91 36.75 -14.14
C ILE A 79 19.83 35.65 -14.72
N LYS A 80 19.69 35.37 -16.01
CA LYS A 80 20.87 35.39 -16.87
C LYS A 80 20.68 36.47 -17.93
N VAL A 81 21.53 37.47 -17.75
CA VAL A 81 21.67 38.77 -18.41
C VAL A 81 21.83 38.62 -19.93
N SER A 82 21.28 39.63 -20.62
CA SER A 82 21.45 39.97 -22.04
C SER A 82 22.89 39.90 -22.57
#